data_AF-A0A6L3F174-F1
#
_entry.id   AF-A0A6L3F174-F1
#
_cell.length_a   1.000
_cell.length_b   1.000
_cell.length_c   1.000
_cell.angle_alpha   90.00
_cell.angle_beta   90.00
_cell.angle_gamma   90.00
#
_symmetry.space_group_name_H-M   'P 1'
#
loop_
_entity.id
_entity.type
_entity.pdbx_description
1 polymer ?
#
loop_
_entity_poly.entity_id
_entity_poly.type
_entity_poly.pdbx_seq_one_letter_code
_entity_poly.pdbx_strand_id
1 'polypeptide(L)'
;MIETIREQKCCYLSTPKHIRSFIGMMVYIYTAKGELSLSSESLAFTSKKTSVEVPVDSITGISSGHYSRLAKPIRLDYIAVTYNLKGVEETILLTPTQSWATPVWKTNKLVASWISSLERVIHKGEVLD
;
A
#
# COMPACT_ATOMS: atom_id res chain seq x y z
N MET A 1 -6.57 -21.22 -10.64
CA MET A 1 -6.20 -20.65 -9.34
C MET A 1 -5.31 -19.47 -9.64
N ILE A 2 -5.67 -18.29 -9.14
CA ILE A 2 -4.81 -17.10 -9.25
C ILE A 2 -3.61 -17.35 -8.34
N GLU A 3 -2.40 -17.31 -8.91
CA GLU A 3 -1.17 -17.56 -8.15
C GLU A 3 -0.78 -16.31 -7.36
N THR A 4 -0.63 -16.46 -6.04
CA THR A 4 -0.11 -15.37 -5.20
C THR A 4 1.39 -15.21 -5.44
N ILE A 5 1.77 -14.06 -5.99
CA ILE A 5 3.17 -13.70 -6.28
C ILE A 5 3.89 -13.27 -5.01
N ARG A 6 3.19 -12.56 -4.12
CA ARG A 6 3.78 -12.04 -2.87
C ARG A 6 2.73 -11.84 -1.79
N GLU A 7 3.12 -12.10 -0.54
CA GLU A 7 2.30 -11.79 0.64
C GLU A 7 3.08 -11.04 1.72
N GLN A 8 2.36 -10.26 2.51
CA GLN A 8 2.82 -9.65 3.75
C GLN A 8 1.74 -9.78 4.82
N LYS A 9 2.04 -10.51 5.89
CA LYS A 9 1.10 -10.76 7.02
C LYS A 9 0.78 -9.54 7.86
N CYS A 10 1.48 -8.42 7.65
CA CYS A 10 1.19 -7.17 8.34
C CYS A 10 1.38 -5.99 7.40
N CYS A 11 0.30 -5.29 7.11
CA CYS A 11 0.28 -4.05 6.36
C CYS A 11 -0.65 -3.06 7.07
N TYR A 12 -0.29 -1.79 7.04
CA TYR A 12 -1.19 -0.73 7.45
C TYR A 12 -1.76 -0.02 6.23
N LEU A 13 -3.07 0.24 6.26
CA LEU A 13 -3.78 1.01 5.26
C LEU A 13 -3.97 2.44 5.77
N SER A 14 -3.87 3.41 4.87
CA SER A 14 -4.29 4.79 5.06
C SER A 14 -4.79 5.37 3.74
N THR A 15 -5.27 6.60 3.77
CA THR A 15 -5.67 7.35 2.56
C THR A 15 -5.06 8.74 2.57
N PRO A 16 -4.86 9.39 1.40
CA PRO A 16 -4.41 10.77 1.35
C PRO A 16 -5.31 11.72 2.15
N LYS A 17 -6.63 11.48 2.16
CA LYS A 17 -7.59 12.24 2.97
C LYS A 17 -7.34 12.06 4.47
N HIS A 18 -7.07 10.84 4.93
CA HIS A 18 -6.82 10.55 6.33
C HIS A 18 -5.54 11.22 6.83
N ILE A 19 -4.41 11.07 6.12
CA ILE A 19 -3.13 11.62 6.56
C ILE A 19 -3.09 13.16 6.56
N ARG A 20 -3.98 13.81 5.81
CA ARG A 20 -4.18 15.27 5.82
C ARG A 20 -5.18 15.75 6.87
N SER A 21 -5.90 14.84 7.53
CA SER A 21 -6.83 15.18 8.61
C SER A 21 -6.10 15.45 9.91
N PHE A 22 -6.75 16.18 10.83
CA PHE A 22 -6.22 16.40 12.17
C PHE A 22 -5.93 15.08 12.90
N ILE A 23 -6.84 14.10 12.81
CA ILE A 23 -6.66 12.77 13.42
C ILE A 23 -5.45 12.05 12.82
N GLY A 24 -5.32 12.05 11.50
CA GLY A 24 -4.21 11.38 10.82
C GLY A 24 -2.86 12.04 11.09
N MET A 25 -2.83 13.36 11.29
CA MET A 25 -1.60 14.09 11.56
C MET A 25 -1.18 14.03 13.05
N MET A 26 -2.13 14.04 13.98
CA MET A 26 -1.86 14.22 15.41
C MET A 26 -2.14 13.01 16.30
N VAL A 27 -2.97 12.07 15.86
CA VAL A 27 -3.44 10.95 16.70
C VAL A 27 -2.97 9.60 16.16
N TYR A 28 -3.35 9.24 14.94
CA TYR A 28 -3.05 7.93 14.38
C TYR A 28 -3.06 7.95 12.85
N ILE A 29 -1.91 7.66 12.23
CA ILE A 29 -1.66 7.78 10.78
C ILE A 29 -2.33 6.71 9.90
N TYR A 30 -2.88 5.64 10.49
CA TYR A 30 -3.46 4.51 9.76
C TYR A 30 -4.97 4.43 9.96
N THR A 31 -5.68 3.92 8.96
CA THR A 31 -7.12 3.65 9.03
C THR A 31 -7.41 2.17 9.32
N ALA A 32 -6.52 1.26 8.93
CA ALA A 32 -6.67 -0.17 9.20
C ALA A 32 -5.31 -0.91 9.27
N LYS A 33 -5.34 -2.13 9.81
CA LYS A 33 -4.22 -3.08 9.84
C LYS A 33 -4.69 -4.45 9.35
N GLY A 34 -3.96 -5.06 8.43
CA GLY A 34 -4.36 -6.31 7.77
C GLY A 34 -3.20 -7.02 7.11
N GLU A 35 -3.53 -7.93 6.20
CA GLU A 35 -2.60 -8.63 5.31
C GLU A 35 -2.63 -7.98 3.92
N LEU A 36 -1.51 -8.07 3.20
CA LEU A 36 -1.38 -7.60 1.83
C LEU A 36 -0.95 -8.77 0.95
N SER A 37 -1.66 -9.00 -0.15
CA SER A 37 -1.31 -9.99 -1.16
C SER A 37 -1.27 -9.35 -2.55
N LEU A 38 -0.38 -9.86 -3.39
CA LEU A 38 -0.23 -9.47 -4.79
C LEU A 38 -0.27 -10.72 -5.64
N SER A 39 -1.09 -10.69 -6.68
CA SER A 39 -1.16 -11.69 -7.74
C SER A 39 -0.91 -11.03 -9.10
N SER A 40 -1.04 -11.79 -10.19
CA SER A 40 -1.05 -11.24 -11.54
C SER A 40 -2.30 -10.38 -11.85
N GLU A 41 -3.40 -10.59 -11.13
CA GLU A 41 -4.69 -9.97 -11.42
C GLU A 41 -5.04 -8.84 -10.45
N SER A 42 -4.65 -8.95 -9.17
CA SER A 42 -5.00 -7.97 -8.16
C SER A 42 -3.95 -7.76 -7.07
N LEU A 43 -3.97 -6.54 -6.51
CA LEU A 43 -3.38 -6.17 -5.23
C LEU A 43 -4.49 -6.11 -4.18
N ALA A 44 -4.45 -6.98 -3.18
CA ALA A 44 -5.49 -7.09 -2.16
C ALA A 44 -4.96 -6.78 -0.77
N PHE A 45 -5.65 -5.89 -0.06
CA PHE A 45 -5.48 -5.65 1.37
C PHE A 45 -6.71 -6.20 2.11
N THR A 46 -6.48 -7.08 3.08
CA THR A 46 -7.58 -7.71 3.84
C THR A 46 -7.37 -7.53 5.33
N SER A 47 -8.37 -6.98 6.01
CA SER A 47 -8.42 -6.86 7.47
C SER A 47 -9.79 -7.30 7.99
N LYS A 48 -9.94 -7.39 9.31
CA LYS A 48 -11.23 -7.77 9.93
C LYS A 48 -12.39 -6.82 9.61
N LYS A 49 -12.11 -5.56 9.28
CA LYS A 49 -13.13 -4.50 9.11
C LYS A 49 -13.15 -3.86 7.73
N THR A 50 -12.09 -4.06 6.94
CA THR A 50 -11.91 -3.41 5.64
C THR A 50 -11.17 -4.36 4.73
N SER A 51 -11.67 -4.48 3.51
CA SER A 51 -11.01 -5.17 2.41
C SER A 51 -10.93 -4.20 1.24
N VAL A 52 -9.78 -4.13 0.59
CA VAL A 52 -9.56 -3.36 -0.64
C VAL A 52 -8.95 -4.31 -1.65
N GLU A 53 -9.57 -4.44 -2.81
CA GLU A 53 -9.03 -5.20 -3.92
C GLU A 53 -8.89 -4.26 -5.11
N VAL A 54 -7.65 -4.12 -5.59
CA VAL A 54 -7.29 -3.26 -6.70
C VAL A 54 -6.87 -4.16 -7.86
N PRO A 55 -7.66 -4.25 -8.94
CA PRO A 55 -7.25 -4.92 -10.17
C PRO A 55 -5.96 -4.30 -10.71
N VAL A 56 -5.01 -5.13 -11.14
CA VAL A 56 -3.70 -4.67 -11.64
C VAL A 56 -3.84 -3.77 -12.87
N ASP A 57 -4.75 -4.13 -13.78
CA ASP A 57 -5.08 -3.37 -14.99
C ASP A 57 -5.69 -1.99 -14.70
N SER A 58 -6.27 -1.81 -13.51
CA SER A 58 -6.83 -0.53 -13.06
C SER A 58 -5.78 0.42 -12.45
N ILE A 59 -4.58 -0.06 -12.15
CA ILE A 59 -3.53 0.75 -11.49
C ILE A 59 -2.96 1.75 -12.49
N THR A 60 -3.16 3.04 -12.21
CA THR A 60 -2.68 4.14 -13.05
C THR A 60 -1.38 4.76 -12.52
N GLY A 61 -0.98 4.45 -11.28
CA GLY A 61 0.28 4.95 -10.73
C GLY A 61 0.70 4.27 -9.44
N ILE A 62 2.01 4.09 -9.30
CA ILE A 62 2.65 3.66 -8.05
C ILE A 62 3.77 4.63 -7.73
N SER A 63 3.84 5.06 -6.48
CA SER A 63 4.94 5.86 -5.98
C SER A 63 5.24 5.56 -4.52
N SER A 64 6.42 5.98 -4.07
CA SER A 64 6.72 6.07 -2.65
C SER A 64 6.39 7.47 -2.12
N GLY A 65 5.87 7.53 -0.92
CA GLY A 65 5.74 8.78 -0.15
C GLY A 65 6.21 8.58 1.27
N HIS A 66 6.08 9.62 2.11
CA HIS A 66 6.46 9.55 3.51
C HIS A 66 5.47 10.28 4.40
N TYR A 67 5.23 9.75 5.59
CA TYR A 67 4.39 10.41 6.57
C TYR A 67 5.05 11.69 7.10
N SER A 68 4.23 12.67 7.48
CA SER A 68 4.72 13.91 8.09
C SER A 68 5.59 13.63 9.31
N ARG A 69 6.69 14.40 9.44
CA ARG A 69 7.58 14.30 10.60
C ARG A 69 6.91 14.72 11.91
N LEU A 70 5.83 15.49 11.83
CA LEU A 70 4.98 15.82 12.98
C LEU A 70 4.31 14.57 13.57
N ALA A 71 3.91 13.63 12.71
CA ALA A 71 3.27 12.39 13.13
C ALA A 71 4.29 11.30 13.52
N LYS A 72 5.49 11.31 12.93
CA LYS A 72 6.59 10.37 13.23
C LYS A 72 7.95 11.09 13.18
N PRO A 73 8.73 11.14 14.26
CA PRO A 73 10.02 11.84 14.27
C PRO A 73 11.04 11.25 13.28
N ILE A 74 10.94 9.94 13.03
CA ILE A 74 11.71 9.21 12.03
C ILE A 74 10.86 9.04 10.76
N ARG A 75 11.44 9.41 9.61
CA ARG A 75 10.77 9.33 8.29
C ARG A 75 10.35 7.90 7.98
N LEU A 76 9.05 7.65 8.03
CA LEU A 76 8.42 6.39 7.68
C LEU A 76 7.80 6.50 6.29
N ASP A 77 8.20 5.60 5.39
CA ASP A 77 7.73 5.60 4.01
C ASP A 77 6.44 4.75 3.86
N TYR A 78 5.67 5.04 2.82
CA TYR A 78 4.51 4.27 2.39
C TYR A 78 4.51 4.12 0.87
N ILE A 79 3.73 3.15 0.38
CA ILE A 79 3.40 2.97 -1.04
C ILE A 79 2.10 3.72 -1.31
N ALA A 80 2.08 4.62 -2.27
CA ALA A 80 0.85 5.18 -2.82
C ALA A 80 0.49 4.39 -4.08
N VAL A 81 -0.70 3.78 -4.08
CA VAL A 81 -1.26 3.08 -5.24
C VAL A 81 -2.47 3.87 -5.71
N THR A 82 -2.38 4.43 -6.90
CA THR A 82 -3.45 5.15 -7.58
C THR A 82 -4.06 4.24 -8.63
N TYR A 83 -5.39 4.14 -8.65
CA TYR A 83 -6.12 3.26 -9.56
C TYR A 83 -7.44 3.89 -9.97
N ASN A 84 -7.93 3.50 -11.16
CA ASN A 84 -9.23 3.92 -11.66
C ASN A 84 -10.27 2.81 -11.45
N LEU A 85 -11.23 3.04 -10.57
CA LEU A 85 -12.35 2.14 -10.38
C LEU A 85 -13.62 2.77 -10.91
N LYS A 86 -14.18 2.21 -11.98
CA LYS A 86 -15.45 2.66 -12.60
C LYS A 86 -15.44 4.16 -12.96
N GLY A 87 -14.31 4.66 -13.47
CA GLY A 87 -14.15 6.05 -13.88
C GLY A 87 -13.76 7.01 -12.74
N VAL A 88 -13.62 6.52 -11.50
CA VAL A 88 -13.18 7.32 -10.35
C VAL A 88 -11.74 6.96 -10.02
N GLU A 89 -10.86 7.96 -10.01
CA GLU A 89 -9.48 7.78 -9.55
C GLU A 89 -9.43 7.83 -8.02
N GLU A 90 -8.87 6.77 -7.43
CA GLU A 90 -8.66 6.65 -6.00
C GLU A 90 -7.18 6.42 -5.71
N THR A 91 -6.76 6.78 -4.49
CA THR A 91 -5.42 6.46 -4.01
C THR A 91 -5.49 5.87 -2.61
N ILE A 92 -4.89 4.69 -2.43
CA ILE A 92 -4.65 4.09 -1.12
C ILE A 92 -3.17 4.18 -0.76
N LEU A 93 -2.90 4.25 0.54
CA LEU A 93 -1.55 4.26 1.09
C LEU A 93 -1.31 2.99 1.88
N LEU A 94 -0.27 2.25 1.53
CA LEU A 94 0.07 0.96 2.11
C LEU A 94 1.45 1.02 2.79
N THR A 95 1.53 0.54 4.02
CA THR A 95 2.79 0.42 4.78
C THR A 95 3.01 -1.04 5.17
N PRO A 96 3.60 -1.86 4.27
CA PRO A 96 3.95 -3.24 4.58
C PRO A 96 5.05 -3.30 5.65
N THR A 97 4.86 -4.16 6.65
CA THR A 97 5.77 -4.31 7.79
C THR A 97 5.77 -5.76 8.29
N GLN A 98 6.65 -6.12 9.22
CA GLN A 98 6.64 -7.46 9.83
C GLN A 98 5.74 -7.50 11.07
N SER A 99 5.69 -6.41 11.83
CA SER A 99 4.90 -6.25 13.04
C SER A 99 4.84 -4.77 13.45
N TRP A 100 4.13 -4.47 14.53
CA TRP A 100 4.09 -3.13 15.12
C TRP A 100 5.44 -2.66 15.68
N ALA A 101 6.34 -3.60 16.02
CA ALA A 101 7.67 -3.34 16.58
C ALA A 101 8.78 -3.36 15.52
N THR A 102 8.43 -3.43 14.23
CA THR A 102 9.42 -3.40 13.15
C THR A 102 10.10 -2.04 13.09
N PRO A 103 11.44 -1.97 13.08
CA PRO A 103 12.13 -0.71 12.97
C PRO A 103 11.88 0.00 11.64
N VAL A 104 11.83 1.34 11.67
CA VAL A 104 11.44 2.17 10.51
C VAL A 104 12.30 1.90 9.28
N TRP A 105 13.61 1.77 9.40
CA TRP A 105 14.48 1.47 8.25
C TRP A 105 14.15 0.13 7.58
N LYS A 106 13.69 -0.86 8.36
CA LYS A 106 13.29 -2.17 7.83
C LYS A 106 11.93 -2.06 7.14
N THR A 107 11.01 -1.27 7.69
CA THR A 107 9.74 -0.95 7.04
C THR A 107 9.96 -0.20 5.72
N ASN A 108 10.83 0.80 5.68
CA ASN A 108 11.13 1.54 4.44
C ASN A 108 11.77 0.63 3.37
N LYS A 109 12.65 -0.29 3.76
CA LYS A 109 13.17 -1.33 2.85
C LYS A 109 12.08 -2.25 2.32
N LEU A 110 11.09 -2.62 3.15
CA LEU A 110 9.95 -3.41 2.70
C LEU A 110 9.06 -2.63 1.73
N VAL A 111 8.80 -1.35 1.99
CA VAL A 111 8.07 -0.44 1.09
C VAL A 111 8.74 -0.39 -0.28
N ALA A 112 10.04 -0.11 -0.34
CA ALA A 112 10.79 -0.06 -1.59
C ALA A 112 10.75 -1.41 -2.33
N SER A 113 10.96 -2.52 -1.61
CA SER A 113 10.88 -3.86 -2.19
C SER A 113 9.50 -4.20 -2.75
N TRP A 114 8.43 -3.77 -2.09
CA TRP A 114 7.05 -3.98 -2.55
C TRP A 114 6.74 -3.18 -3.81
N ILE A 115 7.22 -1.95 -3.92
CA ILE A 115 7.12 -1.15 -5.15
C ILE A 115 7.73 -1.90 -6.33
N SER A 116 8.95 -2.42 -6.20
CA SER A 116 9.58 -3.19 -7.28
C SER A 116 8.82 -4.46 -7.67
N SER A 117 8.10 -5.08 -6.73
CA SER A 117 7.22 -6.22 -7.05
C SER A 117 5.99 -5.78 -7.84
N LEU A 118 5.37 -4.67 -7.46
CA LEU A 118 4.20 -4.13 -8.16
C LEU A 118 4.56 -3.68 -9.57
N GLU A 119 5.66 -2.94 -9.72
CA GLU A 119 6.19 -2.52 -11.03
C GLU A 119 6.39 -3.74 -11.93
N ARG A 120 7.02 -4.82 -11.43
CA ARG A 120 7.24 -6.03 -12.24
C ARG A 120 5.94 -6.68 -12.70
N VAL A 121 4.88 -6.66 -11.88
CA VAL A 121 3.59 -7.25 -12.24
C VAL A 121 2.89 -6.40 -13.30
N ILE A 122 2.86 -5.08 -13.12
CA ILE A 122 2.23 -4.14 -14.06
C ILE A 122 2.91 -4.19 -15.43
N HIS A 123 4.25 -4.06 -15.47
CA HIS A 123 4.98 -4.11 -16.74
C HIS A 123 4.91 -5.49 -17.41
N LYS A 124 4.65 -6.57 -16.68
CA LYS A 124 4.42 -7.89 -17.28
C LYS A 124 3.01 -8.02 -17.85
N GLY A 125 2.01 -7.39 -17.23
CA GLY A 125 0.65 -7.30 -17.76
C GLY A 125 0.63 -6.58 -19.11
N GLU A 126 1.37 -5.46 -19.22
CA GLU A 126 1.45 -4.65 -20.45
C GLU A 126 2.11 -5.35 -21.65
N VAL A 127 2.88 -6.43 -21.45
CA VAL A 127 3.62 -7.14 -22.51
C VAL A 127 2.84 -8.34 -23.08
N LEU A 128 1.72 -8.71 -22.46
CA LEU A 128 0.91 -9.86 -22.86
C LEU A 128 -0.36 -9.49 -23.67
N ASP A 129 -0.54 -8.21 -23.98
CA ASP A 129 -1.54 -7.67 -24.91
C ASP A 129 -0.95 -7.39 -26.30
#